data_AF-A0A0F6SEU4-F1
#
_entry.id   AF-A0A0F6SEU4-F1
#
_cell.length_a   1.000
_cell.length_b   1.000
_cell.length_c   1.000
_cell.angle_alpha   90.00
_cell.angle_beta   90.00
_cell.angle_gamma   90.00
#
_symmetry.space_group_name_H-M   'P 1'
#
loop_
_entity.id
_entity.type
_entity.pdbx_description
1 polymer ?
#
loop_
_entity_poly.entity_id
_entity_poly.type
_entity_poly.pdbx_seq_one_letter_code
_entity_poly.pdbx_strand_id
1 'polypeptide(L)'
;MLQAERRIHKVFVTRNTEYHVRRDVCVAVRDRRSGEWLRGHLALRQRVHGGLKFTRAGGILPNLGQPGVGESIFFHAGGRDLVTSPVLSVERPEKRVVSTYPATR
;
A
#
# COMPACT_ATOMS: atom_id res chain seq x y z
N MET A 1 21.28 -16.35 13.28
CA MET A 1 20.85 -16.28 11.87
C MET A 1 19.49 -15.59 11.82
N LEU A 2 19.43 -14.36 11.34
CA LEU A 2 18.15 -13.70 11.07
C LEU A 2 17.54 -14.39 9.85
N GLN A 3 16.41 -15.08 10.03
CA GLN A 3 15.65 -15.61 8.89
C GLN A 3 15.33 -14.44 7.96
N ALA A 4 15.82 -14.48 6.72
CA ALA A 4 15.46 -13.48 5.72
C ALA A 4 13.94 -13.53 5.56
N GLU A 5 13.26 -12.40 5.80
CA GLU A 5 11.81 -12.29 5.63
C GLU A 5 11.47 -12.50 4.15
N ARG A 6 11.02 -13.72 3.79
CA ARG A 6 10.67 -14.13 2.43
C ARG A 6 9.31 -13.59 1.98
N ARG A 7 8.55 -12.91 2.85
CA ARG A 7 7.23 -12.35 2.54
C ARG A 7 7.33 -11.18 1.57
N ILE A 8 7.19 -11.51 0.29
CA ILE A 8 7.16 -10.49 -0.76
C ILE A 8 5.81 -9.76 -0.83
N HIS A 9 4.68 -10.33 -0.36
CA HIS A 9 3.37 -9.69 -0.50
C HIS A 9 2.85 -9.11 0.82
N LYS A 10 2.33 -7.89 0.77
CA LYS A 10 1.62 -7.20 1.85
C LYS A 10 0.35 -6.54 1.31
N VAL A 11 -0.67 -6.41 2.15
CA VAL A 11 -1.85 -5.61 1.85
C VAL A 11 -1.93 -4.50 2.89
N PHE A 12 -1.83 -3.26 2.44
CA PHE A 12 -2.12 -2.11 3.30
C PHE A 12 -3.60 -1.76 3.14
N VAL A 13 -4.35 -1.92 4.21
CA VAL A 13 -5.79 -1.67 4.22
C VAL A 13 -6.02 -0.28 4.76
N THR A 14 -6.68 0.58 3.99
CA THR A 14 -7.21 1.86 4.46
C THR A 14 -8.72 1.78 4.61
N ARG A 15 -9.39 2.90 4.90
CA ARG A 15 -10.85 2.94 5.07
C ARG A 15 -11.60 2.30 3.89
N ASN A 16 -11.26 2.69 2.66
CA ASN A 16 -12.00 2.30 1.47
C ASN A 16 -11.18 1.47 0.48
N THR A 17 -9.88 1.29 0.71
CA THR A 17 -8.99 0.77 -0.33
C THR A 17 -8.00 -0.24 0.25
N GLU A 18 -7.80 -1.34 -0.46
CA GLU A 18 -6.68 -2.26 -0.24
C GLU A 18 -5.58 -1.96 -1.25
N TYR A 19 -4.37 -1.73 -0.77
CA TYR A 19 -3.17 -1.58 -1.58
C TYR A 19 -2.34 -2.85 -1.46
N HIS A 20 -2.35 -3.67 -2.51
CA HIS A 20 -1.57 -4.90 -2.56
C HIS A 20 -0.17 -4.58 -3.09
N VAL A 21 0.84 -4.85 -2.27
CA VAL A 21 2.23 -4.51 -2.53
C VAL A 21 3.05 -5.78 -2.62
N ARG A 22 3.89 -5.88 -3.67
CA ARG A 22 4.90 -6.92 -3.84
C ARG A 22 6.28 -6.29 -3.71
N ARG A 23 7.02 -6.69 -2.66
CA ARG A 23 8.22 -6.05 -2.11
C ARG A 23 7.87 -4.64 -1.64
N ASP A 24 7.94 -3.70 -2.56
CA ASP A 24 7.64 -2.28 -2.37
C ASP A 24 6.81 -1.71 -3.51
N VAL A 25 6.48 -2.48 -4.55
CA VAL A 25 5.66 -2.03 -5.68
C VAL A 25 4.19 -2.36 -5.46
N CYS A 26 3.30 -1.40 -5.60
CA CYS A 26 1.86 -1.68 -5.61
C CYS A 26 1.45 -2.36 -6.92
N VAL A 27 0.98 -3.60 -6.80
CA VAL A 27 0.63 -4.48 -7.93
C VAL A 27 -0.86 -4.59 -8.17
N ALA A 28 -1.69 -4.30 -7.16
CA ALA A 28 -3.14 -4.25 -7.29
C ALA A 28 -3.74 -3.28 -6.27
N VAL A 29 -4.86 -2.65 -6.64
CA VAL A 29 -5.63 -1.77 -5.77
C VAL A 29 -7.07 -2.22 -5.81
N ARG A 30 -7.66 -2.50 -4.64
CA ARG A 30 -9.04 -2.96 -4.52
C ARG A 30 -9.90 -1.93 -3.81
N ASP A 31 -11.07 -1.62 -4.34
CA ASP A 31 -12.08 -0.90 -3.59
C ASP A 31 -12.75 -1.86 -2.59
N ARG A 32 -12.72 -1.52 -1.30
CA ARG A 32 -13.24 -2.38 -0.22
C ARG A 32 -14.76 -2.44 -0.19
N ARG A 33 -15.43 -1.42 -0.74
CA ARG A 33 -16.90 -1.34 -0.73
C ARG A 33 -17.51 -2.24 -1.80
N SER A 34 -16.98 -2.18 -3.02
CA SER A 34 -17.45 -2.98 -4.16
C SER A 34 -16.71 -4.30 -4.32
N GLY A 35 -15.49 -4.42 -3.79
CA GLY A 35 -14.61 -5.56 -4.02
C GLY A 35 -13.91 -5.55 -5.38
N GLU A 36 -14.07 -4.49 -6.18
CA GLU A 36 -13.54 -4.39 -7.53
C GLU A 36 -12.06 -3.98 -7.59
N TRP A 37 -11.36 -4.43 -8.63
CA TRP A 37 -9.98 -4.02 -8.91
C TRP A 37 -9.96 -2.67 -9.65
N LEU A 38 -9.31 -1.67 -9.05
CA LEU A 38 -9.18 -0.32 -9.61
C LEU A 38 -8.03 -0.25 -10.62
N ARG A 39 -8.26 -0.69 -11.86
CA ARG A 39 -7.25 -0.83 -12.92
C ARG A 39 -6.54 0.47 -13.35
N GLY A 40 -7.14 1.62 -13.10
CA GLY A 40 -6.59 2.95 -13.44
C GLY A 40 -6.02 3.73 -12.24
N HIS A 41 -5.91 3.10 -11.07
CA HIS A 41 -5.51 3.80 -9.86
C HIS A 41 -4.05 4.27 -9.91
N LEU A 42 -3.78 5.49 -9.43
CA LEU A 42 -2.46 6.14 -9.48
C LEU A 42 -1.36 5.37 -8.76
N ALA A 43 -1.69 4.64 -7.69
CA ALA A 43 -0.74 3.82 -6.94
C ALA A 43 -0.18 2.64 -7.74
N LEU A 44 -0.87 2.18 -8.79
CA LEU A 44 -0.44 1.00 -9.54
C LEU A 44 0.93 1.21 -10.15
N ARG A 45 1.79 0.19 -10.00
CA ARG A 45 3.20 0.15 -10.43
C ARG A 45 4.12 1.13 -9.73
N GLN A 46 3.60 1.88 -8.75
CA GLN A 46 4.41 2.82 -7.98
C GLN A 46 5.04 2.12 -6.78
N ARG A 47 6.22 2.61 -6.39
CA ARG A 47 6.91 2.15 -5.19
C ARG A 47 6.32 2.84 -3.97
N VAL A 48 6.23 2.10 -2.87
CA VAL A 48 6.02 2.62 -1.53
C VAL A 48 7.35 3.22 -1.08
N HIS A 49 7.37 4.54 -0.89
CA HIS A 49 8.56 5.27 -0.46
C HIS A 49 8.65 5.40 1.06
N GLY A 50 7.52 5.28 1.76
CA GLY A 50 7.49 5.40 3.21
C GLY A 50 6.08 5.55 3.76
N GLY A 51 6.02 5.68 5.09
CA GLY A 51 4.83 6.09 5.83
C GLY A 51 4.90 7.57 6.21
N LEU A 52 3.75 8.23 6.33
CA LEU A 52 3.62 9.59 6.86
C LEU A 52 2.64 9.59 8.02
N LYS A 53 3.02 10.15 9.17
CA LYS A 53 2.12 10.38 10.30
C LYS A 53 1.86 11.86 10.48
N PHE A 54 0.59 12.24 10.40
CA PHE A 54 0.14 13.61 10.65
C PHE A 54 -0.14 13.79 12.14
N THR A 55 0.46 14.80 12.76
CA THR A 55 0.26 15.11 14.19
C THR A 55 -0.94 16.05 14.35
N ARG A 56 -1.52 16.10 15.56
CA ARG A 56 -2.62 17.04 15.87
C ARG A 56 -2.19 18.51 15.75
N ALA A 57 -0.90 18.79 15.88
CA ALA A 57 -0.34 20.13 15.73
C ALA A 57 -0.02 20.51 14.27
N GLY A 58 -0.40 19.68 13.30
CA GLY A 58 -0.19 19.95 11.86
C GLY A 58 1.20 19.53 11.34
N GLY A 59 2.04 18.88 12.17
CA GLY A 59 3.34 18.38 11.74
C GLY A 59 3.24 17.06 10.96
N ILE A 60 4.27 16.76 10.16
CA ILE A 60 4.41 15.52 9.41
C ILE A 60 5.66 14.79 9.91
N LEU A 61 5.48 13.56 10.36
CA LEU A 61 6.58 12.67 10.74
C LEU A 61 6.78 11.61 9.65
N PRO A 62 7.91 11.62 8.94
CA PRO A 62 8.20 10.61 7.92
C PRO A 62 8.75 9.33 8.53
N ASN A 63 8.33 8.20 7.96
CA ASN A 63 8.88 6.87 8.18
C ASN A 63 9.47 6.37 6.85
N LEU A 64 10.81 6.27 6.77
CA LEU A 64 11.52 5.80 5.57
C LEU A 64 11.44 4.28 5.35
N GLY A 65 10.86 3.55 6.31
CA GLY A 65 10.61 2.13 6.24
C GLY A 65 9.27 1.79 5.59
N GLN A 66 8.71 0.65 5.99
CA GLN A 66 7.38 0.24 5.54
C GLN A 66 6.30 0.97 6.36
N PRO A 67 5.22 1.46 5.72
CA PRO A 67 4.11 2.09 6.43
C PRO A 67 3.52 1.18 7.50
N GLY A 68 3.25 1.74 8.68
CA GLY A 68 2.57 1.08 9.79
C GLY A 68 1.10 1.48 9.92
N VAL A 69 0.38 0.81 10.83
CA VAL A 69 -0.98 1.21 11.21
C VAL A 69 -0.98 2.63 11.78
N GLY A 70 -1.93 3.44 11.34
CA GLY A 70 -2.05 4.86 11.68
C GLY A 70 -1.21 5.80 10.82
N GLU A 71 -0.35 5.27 9.94
CA GLU A 71 0.41 6.06 8.96
C GLU A 71 -0.29 6.05 7.60
N SER A 72 -0.15 7.13 6.84
CA SER A 72 -0.49 7.19 5.43
C SER A 72 0.62 6.59 4.57
N ILE A 73 0.27 5.88 3.51
CA ILE A 73 1.25 5.36 2.54
C ILE A 73 1.65 6.50 1.60
N PHE A 74 2.94 6.66 1.39
CA PHE A 74 3.49 7.57 0.39
C PHE A 74 3.96 6.80 -0.84
N PHE A 75 3.34 7.08 -1.99
CA PHE A 75 3.75 6.60 -3.30
C PHE A 75 4.33 7.75 -4.11
N HIS A 76 5.52 7.53 -4.68
CA HIS A 76 6.11 8.46 -5.63
C HIS A 76 5.74 8.02 -7.05
N ALA A 77 4.79 8.71 -7.69
CA ALA A 77 4.28 8.34 -9.02
C ALA A 77 4.79 9.26 -10.14
N GLY A 78 6.11 9.30 -10.34
CA GLY A 78 6.74 9.93 -11.51
C GLY A 78 6.26 11.36 -11.79
N GLY A 79 6.14 12.18 -10.73
CA GLY A 79 5.66 13.57 -10.81
C GLY A 79 4.25 13.81 -10.21
N ARG A 80 3.53 12.75 -9.83
CA ARG A 80 2.31 12.87 -9.00
C ARG A 80 2.48 12.09 -7.71
N ASP A 81 2.84 12.80 -6.66
CA ASP A 81 2.89 12.23 -5.32
C ASP A 81 1.47 11.84 -4.87
N LEU A 82 1.34 10.63 -4.32
CA LEU A 82 0.10 10.12 -3.77
C LEU A 82 0.31 9.79 -2.29
N VAL A 83 -0.47 10.45 -1.44
CA VAL A 83 -0.56 10.16 0.00
C VAL A 83 -1.95 9.58 0.27
N THR A 84 -2.01 8.39 0.87
CA THR A 84 -3.29 7.73 1.17
C THR A 84 -3.92 8.25 2.47
N SER A 85 -5.15 7.82 2.76
CA SER A 85 -5.64 7.84 4.14
C SER A 85 -4.83 6.86 5.03
N PRO A 86 -4.92 6.99 6.36
CA PRO A 86 -4.18 6.12 7.27
C PRO A 86 -4.48 4.64 7.08
N VAL A 87 -3.44 3.83 7.19
CA VAL A 87 -3.52 2.37 7.22
C VAL A 87 -4.22 1.96 8.50
N LEU A 88 -5.24 1.10 8.36
CA LEU A 88 -6.00 0.49 9.43
C LEU A 88 -5.44 -0.88 9.82
N SER A 89 -4.95 -1.64 8.84
CA SER A 89 -4.29 -2.92 9.05
C SER A 89 -3.24 -3.19 7.97
N VAL A 90 -2.22 -3.97 8.33
CA VAL A 90 -1.24 -4.52 7.39
C VAL A 90 -1.41 -6.02 7.39
N GLU A 91 -1.84 -6.56 6.26
CA GLU A 91 -2.28 -7.94 6.14
C GLU A 91 -1.44 -8.71 5.12
N ARG A 92 -1.62 -10.03 5.15
CA ARG A 92 -1.08 -10.93 4.13
C ARG A 92 -2.22 -11.29 3.16
N PRO A 93 -2.04 -11.13 1.84
CA PRO A 93 -3.07 -11.59 0.93
C PRO A 93 -3.10 -13.12 0.90
N GLU A 94 -4.31 -13.66 0.87
CA GLU A 94 -4.51 -15.09 0.62
C GLU A 94 -4.04 -15.46 -0.78
N LYS A 95 -3.54 -16.69 -0.96
CA LYS A 95 -3.02 -17.15 -2.26
C LYS A 95 -4.04 -17.03 -3.38
N ARG A 96 -5.33 -17.30 -3.11
CA ARG A 96 -6.44 -17.16 -4.05
C ARG A 96 -6.69 -15.72 -4.50
N VAL A 97 -6.41 -14.74 -3.64
CA VAL A 97 -6.53 -13.31 -3.98
C VAL A 97 -5.36 -12.88 -4.86
N VAL A 98 -4.14 -13.39 -4.59
CA VAL A 98 -2.97 -13.09 -5.44
C VAL A 98 -3.18 -13.58 -6.87
N SER A 99 -3.84 -14.72 -7.08
CA SER A 99 -4.15 -15.24 -8.43
C SER A 99 -5.18 -14.41 -9.21
N THR A 100 -5.89 -13.48 -8.58
CA THR A 100 -6.88 -12.62 -9.25
C THR A 100 -6.37 -11.21 -9.54
N TYR A 101 -5.11 -10.91 -9.20
CA TYR A 101 -4.52 -9.60 -9.50
C TYR A 101 -4.58 -9.31 -11.01
N PRO A 102 -4.93 -8.06 -11.39
CA PRO A 102 -4.96 -7.68 -12.79
C PRO A 102 -3.57 -7.81 -13.42
N ALA A 103 -3.51 -8.30 -14.66
CA ALA A 103 -2.27 -8.39 -15.41
C ALA A 103 -1.63 -7.00 -15.55
N THR A 104 -0.33 -6.92 -15.24
CA THR A 104 0.46 -5.71 -15.43
C THR A 104 0.78 -5.63 -16.93
N ARG A 105 0.00 -4.85 -17.70
CA ARG A 105 0.39 -4.44 -19.06
C ARG A 105 1.34 -3.27 -18.99
#